data_AF-A0A968HRG6-F1
#
_entry.id   AF-A0A968HRG6-F1
#
_cell.length_a   1.000
_cell.length_b   1.000
_cell.length_c   1.000
_cell.angle_alpha   90.00
_cell.angle_beta   90.00
_cell.angle_gamma   90.00
#
_symmetry.space_group_name_H-M   'P 1'
#
loop_
_entity.id
_entity.type
_entity.pdbx_description
1 polymer ?
#
loop_
_entity_poly.entity_id
_entity_poly.type
_entity_poly.pdbx_seq_one_letter_code
_entity_poly.pdbx_strand_id
1 'polypeptide(L)'
;MAIAMIDPVEVVSKEFEESHLFNKLQKIVVVARVFESQADDRSLVHSVASFDLDNPGIYDQVKADYNLVRETIRTQGFSGLSGRMGKLVQPRTKGQGHGSTSRAFYARIGFVTHILGEGYSIALAIPSQ
;
A
#
# COMPACT_ATOMS: atom_id res chain seq x y z
N MET A 1 0.27 -3.77 -2.78
CA MET A 1 -0.78 -2.85 -3.30
C MET A 1 -0.24 -1.42 -3.25
N ALA A 2 -0.28 -0.64 -4.33
CA ALA A 2 0.09 0.79 -4.27
C ALA A 2 -0.97 1.59 -3.49
N ILE A 3 -0.55 2.53 -2.64
CA ILE A 3 -1.44 3.31 -1.77
C ILE A 3 -1.42 4.78 -2.19
N ALA A 4 -0.28 5.46 -2.00
CA ALA A 4 -0.11 6.89 -2.27
C ALA A 4 1.21 7.14 -3.02
N MET A 5 1.25 8.16 -3.88
CA MET A 5 2.52 8.60 -4.48
C MET A 5 3.45 9.17 -3.41
N ILE A 6 4.76 9.09 -3.63
CA ILE A 6 5.76 9.76 -2.80
C ILE A 6 6.20 11.02 -3.55
N ASP A 7 5.71 12.17 -3.10
CA ASP A 7 6.28 13.47 -3.43
C ASP A 7 7.34 13.81 -2.36
N PRO A 8 8.62 13.95 -2.72
CA PRO A 8 9.68 14.24 -1.75
C PRO A 8 9.50 15.57 -1.02
N VAL A 9 8.94 16.60 -1.67
CA VAL A 9 8.73 17.92 -1.03
C VAL A 9 7.63 17.81 0.01
N GLU A 10 6.53 17.14 -0.33
CA GLU A 10 5.42 16.93 0.58
C GLU A 10 5.82 16.04 1.77
N VAL A 11 6.46 14.90 1.50
CA VAL A 11 6.82 13.93 2.55
C VAL A 11 7.84 14.51 3.52
N VAL A 12 8.75 15.38 3.09
CA VAL A 12 9.68 16.04 4.01
C VAL A 12 8.97 17.08 4.88
N SER A 13 8.00 17.81 4.32
CA SER A 13 7.33 18.93 5.00
C SER A 13 6.22 18.52 5.96
N LYS A 14 5.58 17.36 5.78
CA LYS A 14 4.44 16.92 6.60
C LYS A 14 4.83 15.85 7.62
N GLU A 15 4.16 15.87 8.77
CA GLU A 15 4.15 14.74 9.68
C GLU A 15 3.19 13.64 9.18
N PHE A 16 3.27 12.44 9.77
CA PHE A 16 2.53 11.28 9.28
C PHE A 16 1.01 11.54 9.18
N GLU A 17 0.43 12.16 10.21
CA GLU A 17 -1.00 12.44 10.34
C GLU A 17 -1.53 13.48 9.34
N GLU A 18 -0.64 14.20 8.66
CA GLU A 18 -0.99 15.17 7.61
C GLU A 18 -0.72 14.61 6.19
N SER A 19 -0.14 13.42 6.12
CA SER A 19 0.33 12.82 4.87
C SER A 19 -0.79 12.21 4.03
N HIS A 20 -0.60 12.17 2.71
CA HIS A 20 -1.48 11.43 1.81
C HIS A 20 -1.54 9.92 2.10
N LEU A 21 -0.48 9.33 2.66
CA LEU A 21 -0.48 7.93 3.07
C LEU A 21 -1.48 7.70 4.19
N PHE A 22 -1.41 8.52 5.24
CA PHE A 22 -2.34 8.44 6.37
C PHE A 22 -3.78 8.68 5.93
N ASN A 23 -4.06 9.77 5.21
CA ASN A 23 -5.41 10.10 4.75
C ASN A 23 -6.03 8.97 3.92
N LYS A 24 -5.24 8.29 3.08
CA LYS A 24 -5.73 7.13 2.35
C LYS A 24 -6.00 5.95 3.26
N LEU A 25 -5.12 5.63 4.21
CA LEU A 25 -5.27 4.48 5.10
C LEU A 25 -6.28 4.69 6.23
N GLN A 26 -6.70 5.93 6.50
CA GLN A 26 -7.71 6.22 7.52
C GLN A 26 -8.96 5.37 7.32
N LYS A 27 -9.43 5.26 6.07
CA LYS A 27 -10.55 4.40 5.67
C LYS A 27 -10.37 3.94 4.23
N ILE A 28 -10.30 2.63 4.00
CA ILE A 28 -10.25 2.04 2.66
C ILE A 28 -11.22 0.88 2.53
N VAL A 29 -11.72 0.70 1.31
CA VAL A 29 -12.32 -0.56 0.85
C VAL A 29 -11.37 -1.19 -0.15
N VAL A 30 -10.97 -2.44 0.09
CA VAL A 30 -10.12 -3.22 -0.80
C VAL A 30 -10.93 -4.34 -1.41
N VAL A 31 -10.95 -4.36 -2.74
CA VAL A 31 -11.57 -5.41 -3.55
C VAL A 31 -10.46 -6.29 -4.11
N ALA A 32 -10.41 -7.54 -3.65
CA ALA A 32 -9.53 -8.54 -4.23
C ALA A 32 -10.23 -9.23 -5.40
N ARG A 33 -9.48 -9.44 -6.48
CA ARG A 33 -9.93 -10.21 -7.65
C ARG A 33 -9.01 -11.40 -7.88
N VAL A 34 -9.54 -12.42 -8.53
CA VAL A 34 -8.71 -13.49 -9.09
C VAL A 34 -7.88 -12.92 -10.24
N PHE A 35 -6.58 -13.20 -10.22
CA PHE A 35 -5.69 -12.96 -11.34
C PHE A 35 -5.44 -14.28 -12.05
N GLU A 36 -5.85 -14.37 -13.31
CA GLU A 36 -5.74 -15.62 -14.08
C GLU A 36 -4.62 -15.54 -15.12
N SER A 37 -4.55 -14.44 -15.85
CA SER A 37 -3.52 -14.20 -16.86
C SER A 37 -3.38 -12.72 -17.16
N GLN A 38 -2.33 -12.35 -17.89
CA GLN A 38 -2.12 -10.98 -18.36
C GLN A 38 -3.07 -10.56 -19.49
N ALA A 39 -3.76 -11.52 -20.15
CA ALA A 39 -4.75 -11.20 -21.17
C ALA A 39 -5.98 -10.49 -20.57
N ASP A 40 -6.26 -10.74 -19.28
CA ASP A 40 -7.31 -10.10 -18.48
C ASP A 40 -8.73 -10.24 -19.07
N ASP A 41 -8.99 -11.35 -19.77
CA ASP A 41 -10.27 -11.64 -20.45
C ASP A 41 -11.48 -11.71 -19.48
N ARG A 42 -11.22 -12.01 -18.20
CA ARG A 42 -12.22 -11.97 -17.12
C ARG A 42 -11.61 -11.51 -15.80
N SER A 43 -12.43 -10.85 -14.98
CA SER A 43 -12.05 -10.34 -13.66
C SER A 43 -13.13 -10.72 -12.65
N LEU A 44 -12.86 -11.76 -11.86
CA LEU A 44 -13.79 -12.26 -10.85
C LEU A 44 -13.44 -11.64 -9.49
N VAL A 45 -14.40 -10.93 -8.91
CA VAL A 45 -14.27 -10.45 -7.52
C VAL A 45 -14.22 -11.66 -6.60
N HIS A 46 -13.16 -11.74 -5.81
CA HIS A 46 -12.97 -12.79 -4.82
C HIS A 46 -13.50 -12.37 -3.46
N SER A 47 -13.11 -11.17 -3.00
CA SER A 47 -13.51 -10.66 -1.69
C SER A 47 -13.48 -9.13 -1.64
N VAL A 48 -14.22 -8.58 -0.68
CA VAL A 48 -14.25 -7.16 -0.36
C VAL A 48 -14.02 -7.02 1.14
N ALA A 49 -13.09 -6.16 1.54
CA ALA A 49 -12.82 -5.85 2.94
C ALA A 49 -12.76 -4.34 3.14
N SER A 50 -13.25 -3.87 4.28
CA SER A 50 -13.00 -2.53 4.77
C SER A 50 -11.84 -2.57 5.76
N PHE A 51 -10.98 -1.56 5.73
CA PHE A 51 -9.90 -1.37 6.69
C PHE A 51 -9.83 0.08 7.11
N ASP A 52 -9.73 0.29 8.42
CA ASP A 52 -9.48 1.57 9.04
C ASP A 52 -8.14 1.47 9.80
N LEU A 53 -7.33 2.52 9.78
CA LEU A 53 -6.05 2.55 10.50
C LEU A 53 -6.25 2.92 11.98
N ASP A 54 -6.95 2.06 12.73
CA ASP A 54 -7.34 2.28 14.12
C ASP A 54 -6.57 1.40 15.13
N ASN A 55 -6.08 0.23 14.70
CA ASN A 55 -5.28 -0.65 15.53
C ASN A 55 -3.95 0.03 15.90
N PRO A 56 -3.65 0.24 17.20
CA PRO A 56 -2.47 1.00 17.62
C PRO A 56 -1.14 0.42 17.10
N GLY A 57 -0.98 -0.91 17.12
CA GLY A 57 0.25 -1.55 16.67
C GLY A 57 0.48 -1.43 15.16
N ILE A 58 -0.59 -1.56 14.37
CA ILE A 58 -0.52 -1.33 12.92
C ILE A 58 -0.27 0.15 12.62
N TYR A 59 -0.99 1.04 13.30
CA TYR A 59 -0.81 2.49 13.18
C TYR A 59 0.65 2.90 13.42
N ASP A 60 1.23 2.48 14.56
CA ASP A 60 2.59 2.84 14.95
C ASP A 60 3.62 2.32 13.94
N GLN A 61 3.41 1.10 13.42
CA GLN A 61 4.32 0.53 12.43
C GLN A 61 4.21 1.22 11.06
N VAL A 62 3.01 1.61 10.61
CA VAL A 62 2.83 2.40 9.38
C VAL A 62 3.46 3.79 9.54
N LYS A 63 3.28 4.44 10.70
CA LYS A 63 3.92 5.72 11.04
C LYS A 63 5.44 5.60 11.03
N ALA A 64 5.99 4.55 11.62
CA ALA A 64 7.43 4.27 11.60
C ALA A 64 7.96 4.06 10.18
N ASP A 65 7.23 3.34 9.33
CA ASP A 65 7.61 3.12 7.93
C ASP A 65 7.58 4.43 7.12
N TYR A 66 6.58 5.29 7.35
CA TYR A 66 6.52 6.63 6.75
C TYR A 66 7.71 7.49 7.19
N ASN A 67 8.00 7.53 8.49
CA ASN A 67 9.10 8.32 9.04
C ASN A 67 10.47 7.83 8.56
N LEU A 68 10.64 6.52 8.37
CA LEU A 68 11.84 5.95 7.76
C LEU A 68 12.04 6.47 6.32
N VAL A 69 10.97 6.51 5.52
CA VAL A 69 11.01 7.07 4.17
C VAL A 69 11.31 8.58 4.21
N ARG A 70 10.61 9.33 5.06
CA ARG A 70 10.81 10.77 5.25
C ARG A 70 12.25 11.10 5.61
N GLU A 71 12.80 10.42 6.60
CA GLU A 71 14.17 10.68 7.07
C GLU A 71 15.22 10.30 6.02
N THR A 72 14.97 9.22 5.27
CA THR A 72 15.85 8.84 4.15
C THR A 72 15.87 9.91 3.06
N ILE A 73 14.71 10.51 2.73
CA ILE A 73 14.68 11.63 1.77
C ILE A 73 15.44 12.84 2.31
N ARG A 74 15.28 13.17 3.60
CA ARG A 74 15.98 14.30 4.25
C ARG A 74 17.49 14.15 4.25
N THR A 75 18.00 12.96 4.51
CA THR A 75 19.43 12.72 4.77
C THR A 75 20.20 12.17 3.58
N GLN A 76 19.55 11.37 2.74
CA GLN A 76 20.18 10.64 1.62
C GLN A 76 19.59 11.05 0.27
N GLY A 77 18.58 11.92 0.26
CA GLY A 77 17.85 12.29 -0.94
C GLY A 77 16.89 11.20 -1.43
N PHE A 78 16.09 11.55 -2.44
CA PHE A 78 15.06 10.66 -2.99
C PHE A 78 15.62 9.36 -3.60
N SER A 79 16.85 9.39 -4.11
CA SER A 79 17.57 8.22 -4.63
C SER A 79 17.92 7.19 -3.56
N GLY A 80 18.01 7.61 -2.28
CA GLY A 80 18.27 6.70 -1.15
C GLY A 80 17.14 5.73 -0.85
N LEU A 81 15.94 5.97 -1.40
CA LEU A 81 14.80 5.09 -1.19
C LEU A 81 15.02 3.70 -1.79
N SER A 82 14.65 2.67 -1.03
CA SER A 82 14.81 1.26 -1.43
C SER A 82 13.56 0.45 -1.13
N GLY A 83 13.20 -0.46 -2.03
CA GLY A 83 12.10 -1.41 -1.82
C GLY A 83 12.32 -2.38 -0.65
N ARG A 84 13.51 -2.39 -0.02
CA ARG A 84 13.77 -3.14 1.22
C ARG A 84 13.31 -2.42 2.48
N MET A 85 12.99 -1.12 2.40
CA MET A 85 12.58 -0.31 3.54
C MET A 85 11.17 -0.64 4.00
N GLY A 86 10.93 -0.43 5.29
CA GLY A 86 9.63 -0.55 5.96
C GLY A 86 9.11 -1.99 6.11
N LYS A 87 8.25 -2.22 7.10
CA LYS A 87 7.73 -3.56 7.45
C LYS A 87 6.33 -3.85 6.95
N LEU A 88 5.47 -2.84 6.88
CA LEU A 88 4.09 -2.91 6.36
C LEU A 88 3.97 -2.12 5.06
N VAL A 89 4.63 -0.96 4.98
CA VAL A 89 4.63 -0.08 3.80
C VAL A 89 6.05 0.14 3.31
N GLN A 90 6.24 0.13 1.99
CA GLN A 90 7.56 0.25 1.35
C GLN A 90 7.53 1.24 0.17
N PRO A 91 8.61 2.00 -0.08
CA PRO A 91 8.74 2.78 -1.30
C PRO A 91 9.11 1.86 -2.48
N ARG A 92 8.33 1.87 -3.56
CA ARG A 92 8.64 1.13 -4.80
C ARG A 92 8.51 2.05 -6.00
N THR A 93 9.34 1.83 -7.01
CA THR A 93 9.22 2.48 -8.31
C THR A 93 7.88 2.12 -8.95
N LYS A 94 7.20 3.11 -9.54
CA LYS A 94 5.94 2.92 -10.26
C LYS A 94 6.23 2.84 -11.76
N GLY A 95 5.78 1.75 -12.40
CA GLY A 95 5.87 1.50 -13.85
C GLY A 95 6.95 0.50 -14.27
N GLN A 96 6.75 -0.13 -15.43
CA GLN A 96 7.76 -0.99 -16.08
C GLN A 96 8.78 -0.12 -16.86
N GLY A 97 10.04 -0.16 -16.48
CA GLY A 97 11.18 -0.14 -17.42
C GLY A 97 11.56 1.12 -18.22
N HIS A 98 10.82 2.24 -18.23
CA HIS A 98 11.13 3.39 -19.11
C HIS A 98 11.62 4.66 -18.38
N GLY A 99 12.65 4.56 -17.54
CA GLY A 99 13.26 5.75 -16.90
C GLY A 99 12.39 6.47 -15.86
N SER A 100 11.25 5.88 -15.46
CA SER A 100 10.38 6.42 -14.42
C SER A 100 11.11 6.43 -13.07
N THR A 101 11.40 7.62 -12.56
CA THR A 101 11.97 7.85 -11.22
C THR A 101 10.89 7.88 -10.14
N SER A 102 9.62 7.98 -10.53
CA SER A 102 8.51 8.15 -9.59
C SER A 102 8.33 6.93 -8.67
N ARG A 103 8.05 7.19 -7.39
CA ARG A 103 7.83 6.16 -6.37
C ARG A 103 6.47 6.34 -5.72
N ALA A 104 5.94 5.24 -5.22
CA ALA A 104 4.75 5.23 -4.38
C ALA A 104 5.01 4.41 -3.11
N PHE A 105 4.23 4.68 -2.08
CA PHE A 105 4.06 3.81 -0.93
C PHE A 105 3.24 2.59 -1.36
N TYR A 106 3.79 1.39 -1.16
CA TYR A 106 3.12 0.12 -1.42
C TYR A 106 2.94 -0.63 -0.09
N ALA A 107 1.74 -1.14 0.17
CA ALA A 107 1.52 -2.17 1.17
C ALA A 107 2.25 -3.44 0.76
N ARG A 108 3.03 -4.01 1.69
CA ARG A 108 3.62 -5.35 1.59
C ARG A 108 2.56 -6.43 1.65
N ILE A 109 2.90 -7.62 1.18
CA ILE A 109 1.95 -8.75 1.08
C ILE A 109 1.33 -9.05 2.44
N GLY A 110 2.12 -9.16 3.51
CA GLY A 110 1.59 -9.41 4.86
C GLY A 110 0.58 -8.35 5.32
N PHE A 111 0.81 -7.07 4.97
CA PHE A 111 -0.15 -6.01 5.31
C PHE A 111 -1.42 -6.09 4.45
N VAL A 112 -1.31 -6.43 3.16
CA VAL A 112 -2.48 -6.67 2.30
C VAL A 112 -3.30 -7.86 2.81
N THR A 113 -2.64 -8.95 3.22
CA THR A 113 -3.31 -10.10 3.84
C THR A 113 -4.04 -9.69 5.10
N HIS A 114 -3.42 -8.90 5.97
CA HIS A 114 -4.07 -8.35 7.15
C HIS A 114 -5.30 -7.51 6.81
N ILE A 115 -5.20 -6.60 5.83
CA ILE A 115 -6.32 -5.76 5.36
C ILE A 115 -7.49 -6.62 4.85
N LEU A 116 -7.21 -7.73 4.16
CA LEU A 116 -8.21 -8.65 3.65
C LEU A 116 -8.73 -9.64 4.73
N GLY A 117 -8.14 -9.64 5.93
CA GLY A 117 -8.40 -10.57 7.03
C GLY A 117 -7.51 -11.82 6.99
N GLU A 118 -6.98 -12.22 8.15
CA GLU A 118 -6.30 -13.51 8.31
C GLU A 118 -7.34 -14.64 8.26
N GLY A 119 -7.60 -15.15 7.04
CA GLY A 119 -8.18 -16.48 6.87
C GLY A 119 -9.69 -16.62 6.62
N TYR A 120 -10.43 -15.64 6.09
CA TYR A 120 -11.84 -15.88 5.74
C TYR A 120 -12.28 -15.38 4.36
N SER A 121 -12.44 -16.38 3.49
CA SER A 121 -13.28 -16.44 2.31
C SER A 121 -14.67 -15.90 2.62
N ILE A 122 -15.09 -14.86 1.91
CA ILE A 122 -16.52 -14.72 1.61
C ILE A 122 -16.79 -15.87 0.64
N ALA A 123 -17.61 -16.84 1.03
CA ALA A 123 -18.11 -17.83 0.10
C ALA A 123 -18.82 -17.08 -1.03
N LEU A 124 -18.23 -17.06 -2.22
CA LEU A 124 -18.94 -16.59 -3.41
C LEU A 124 -20.13 -17.52 -3.59
N ALA A 125 -21.33 -16.99 -3.40
CA ALA A 125 -22.52 -17.61 -3.94
C ALA A 125 -22.31 -17.64 -5.46
N ILE A 126 -21.84 -18.77 -5.99
CA ILE A 126 -21.83 -19.02 -7.43
C ILE A 126 -23.31 -19.10 -7.82
N PRO A 127 -23.84 -18.17 -8.64
CA PRO A 127 -25.18 -18.36 -9.19
C PRO A 127 -25.13 -19.64 -10.01
N SER A 128 -26.01 -20.60 -9.70
CA SER A 128 -26.20 -21.78 -10.53
C SER A 128 -26.54 -21.33 -11.96
N GLN A 129 -25.71 -21.72 -12.93
CA GLN A 129 -26.11 -21.82 -14.34
C GLN A 129 -26.22 -23.28 -14.72
#